data_AF-A0A2B7XXM6-F1
#
_entry.id   AF-A0A2B7XXM6-F1
#
_cell.length_a   1.000
_cell.length_b   1.000
_cell.length_c   1.000
_cell.angle_alpha   90.00
_cell.angle_beta   90.00
_cell.angle_gamma   90.00
#
_symmetry.space_group_name_H-M   'P 1'
#
loop_
_entity.id
_entity.type
_entity.pdbx_description
1 polymer ?
#
loop_
_entity_poly.entity_id
_entity_poly.type
_entity_poly.pdbx_seq_one_letter_code
_entity_poly.pdbx_strand_id
1 'polypeptide(L)'
;MADASTGWLDAQHLEPDTQSYPFLTIQDLKHKVRHARQSTKEDRTSQSQYLLFTNVTHETAENICHHVATLIGKASRIFYEASSNRLLIKLSSRPHEEAAGQISRLIIRQTESMGLGDALSSTGSATVREGRSGKEPDSSYMLENPPAGRRGQWPNVVVEVGYSSSDFSVKLSTDAAWWIVSSRGDVQLAIVVHISREQPHILIELWGATILRLYRPRGTGVFESSHSPKCQYSASE
;
A
#
# COMPACT_ATOMS: atom_id res chain seq x y z
N MET A 1 20.94 1.94 -17.19
CA MET A 1 19.80 1.31 -17.90
C MET A 1 19.28 0.20 -17.01
N ALA A 2 18.17 0.42 -16.31
CA ALA A 2 17.48 -0.67 -15.61
C ALA A 2 16.86 -1.57 -16.69
N ASP A 3 17.09 -2.87 -16.56
CA ASP A 3 16.47 -3.89 -17.40
C ASP A 3 14.94 -3.72 -17.37
N ALA A 4 14.32 -3.59 -18.54
CA ALA A 4 12.88 -3.46 -18.70
C ALA A 4 12.14 -4.78 -18.39
N SER A 5 12.84 -5.83 -17.96
CA SER A 5 12.27 -7.15 -17.68
C SER A 5 11.82 -7.37 -16.23
N THR A 6 12.24 -6.55 -15.27
CA THR A 6 11.92 -6.76 -13.84
C THR A 6 10.61 -6.05 -13.47
N GLY A 7 9.56 -6.81 -13.18
CA GLY A 7 8.29 -6.27 -12.69
C GLY A 7 8.42 -5.64 -11.30
N TRP A 8 7.51 -4.74 -10.94
CA TRP A 8 7.37 -4.19 -9.59
C TRP A 8 7.26 -5.27 -8.53
N LEU A 9 6.60 -6.40 -8.82
CA LEU A 9 6.52 -7.51 -7.85
C LEU A 9 7.85 -8.24 -7.66
N ASP A 10 8.72 -8.24 -8.66
CA ASP A 10 10.06 -8.79 -8.55
C ASP A 10 11.00 -7.84 -7.78
N ALA A 11 10.73 -6.53 -7.84
CA ALA A 11 11.45 -5.51 -7.09
C ALA A 11 10.94 -5.30 -5.65
N GLN A 12 9.83 -5.94 -5.26
CA GLN A 12 9.13 -5.63 -4.01
C GLN A 12 9.78 -6.17 -2.72
N HIS A 13 10.90 -6.91 -2.80
CA HIS A 13 11.60 -7.46 -1.64
C HIS A 13 10.64 -8.09 -0.61
N LEU A 14 9.83 -9.04 -1.08
CA LEU A 14 8.85 -9.76 -0.26
C LEU A 14 9.54 -10.43 0.94
N GLU A 15 8.80 -10.59 2.05
CA GLU A 15 9.28 -11.29 3.25
C GLU A 15 9.78 -12.71 2.83
N PRO A 16 10.92 -13.21 3.33
CA PRO A 16 11.55 -14.44 2.81
C PRO A 16 10.67 -15.70 2.86
N ASP A 17 9.71 -15.73 3.77
CA ASP A 17 8.75 -16.81 3.98
C ASP A 17 7.42 -16.59 3.23
N THR A 18 7.36 -15.56 2.37
CA THR A 18 6.22 -15.32 1.47
C THR A 18 6.02 -16.51 0.56
N GLN A 19 4.87 -17.17 0.71
CA GLN A 19 4.53 -18.35 -0.06
C GLN A 19 4.14 -17.96 -1.49
N SER A 20 4.66 -18.70 -2.47
CA SER A 20 4.39 -18.50 -3.89
C SER A 20 3.73 -19.74 -4.51
N TYR A 21 2.68 -19.53 -5.29
CA TYR A 21 1.87 -20.59 -5.88
C TYR A 21 1.53 -20.31 -7.35
N PRO A 22 1.57 -21.30 -8.24
CA PRO A 22 0.88 -21.16 -9.52
C PRO A 22 -0.63 -21.07 -9.29
N PHE A 23 -1.30 -20.17 -10.00
CA PHE A 23 -2.75 -20.12 -9.99
C PHE A 23 -3.34 -21.33 -10.72
N LEU A 24 -4.20 -22.07 -10.02
CA LEU A 24 -4.90 -23.24 -10.57
C LEU A 24 -6.38 -22.95 -10.79
N THR A 25 -7.08 -22.60 -9.71
CA THR A 25 -8.51 -22.26 -9.73
C THR A 25 -8.83 -21.24 -8.65
N ILE A 26 -9.99 -20.59 -8.77
CA ILE A 26 -10.52 -19.72 -7.71
C ILE A 26 -10.73 -20.48 -6.39
N GLN A 27 -11.08 -21.77 -6.44
CA GLN A 27 -11.29 -22.57 -5.22
C GLN A 27 -9.97 -22.89 -4.51
N ASP A 28 -8.92 -23.21 -5.28
CA ASP A 28 -7.58 -23.41 -4.74
C ASP A 28 -7.03 -22.13 -4.09
N LEU A 29 -7.17 -20.99 -4.77
CA LEU A 29 -6.82 -19.67 -4.22
C LEU A 29 -7.57 -19.38 -2.92
N LYS A 30 -8.89 -19.61 -2.88
CA LYS A 30 -9.70 -19.47 -1.65
C LYS A 30 -9.20 -20.34 -0.52
N HIS A 31 -8.87 -21.59 -0.82
CA HIS A 31 -8.38 -22.54 0.17
C HIS A 31 -7.04 -22.07 0.76
N LYS A 32 -6.08 -21.69 -0.09
CA LYS A 32 -4.77 -21.17 0.33
C LYS A 32 -4.88 -19.91 1.18
N VAL A 33 -5.71 -18.95 0.78
CA VAL A 33 -5.95 -17.72 1.56
C VAL A 33 -6.56 -18.03 2.93
N ARG A 34 -7.55 -18.93 3.00
CA ARG A 34 -8.17 -19.31 4.27
C ARG A 34 -7.19 -20.04 5.18
N HIS A 35 -6.40 -20.94 4.63
CA HIS A 35 -5.38 -21.68 5.36
C HIS A 35 -4.34 -20.71 5.96
N ALA A 36 -3.76 -19.83 5.14
CA ALA A 36 -2.80 -18.83 5.61
C ALA A 36 -3.37 -17.97 6.74
N ARG A 37 -4.62 -17.50 6.62
CA ARG A 37 -5.29 -16.72 7.68
C ARG A 37 -5.47 -17.48 9.00
N GLN A 38 -5.65 -18.80 8.95
CA GLN A 38 -5.78 -19.62 10.15
C GLN A 38 -4.40 -19.76 10.82
N SER A 39 -3.36 -20.04 10.04
CA SER A 39 -1.99 -20.13 10.53
C SER A 39 -1.51 -18.81 11.18
N THR A 40 -1.81 -17.65 10.59
CA THR A 40 -1.42 -16.34 11.16
C THR A 40 -2.14 -15.99 12.47
N LYS A 41 -3.29 -16.61 12.78
CA LYS A 41 -3.97 -16.41 14.07
C LYS A 41 -3.29 -17.19 15.20
N GLU A 42 -2.65 -18.31 14.85
CA GLU A 42 -2.01 -19.23 15.79
C GLU A 42 -0.54 -18.87 16.02
N ASP A 43 0.16 -18.39 14.98
CA ASP A 43 1.55 -17.95 15.03
C ASP A 43 1.65 -16.43 14.79
N ARG A 44 1.83 -15.66 15.88
CA ARG A 44 1.67 -14.19 15.87
C ARG A 44 2.88 -13.43 15.36
N THR A 45 4.02 -14.07 15.13
CA THR A 45 5.29 -13.34 14.99
C THR A 45 6.05 -13.64 13.70
N SER A 46 5.87 -14.81 13.09
CA SER A 46 6.85 -15.33 12.13
C SER A 46 6.38 -15.50 10.69
N GLN A 47 5.06 -15.40 10.42
CA GLN A 47 4.54 -15.64 9.08
C GLN A 47 4.36 -14.35 8.27
N SER A 48 4.75 -14.41 7.00
CA SER A 48 4.54 -13.38 5.99
C SER A 48 3.06 -13.08 5.86
N GLN A 49 2.75 -11.78 5.82
CA GLN A 49 1.41 -11.27 5.55
C GLN A 49 1.03 -11.37 4.06
N TYR A 50 1.91 -11.90 3.20
CA TYR A 50 1.73 -11.93 1.76
C TYR A 50 1.63 -13.36 1.22
N LEU A 51 0.82 -13.52 0.18
CA LEU A 51 0.79 -14.69 -0.70
C LEU A 51 0.97 -14.23 -2.14
N LEU A 52 1.89 -14.86 -2.87
CA LEU A 52 2.13 -14.58 -4.28
C LEU A 52 1.49 -15.68 -5.14
N PHE A 53 0.71 -15.27 -6.13
CA PHE A 53 0.16 -16.16 -7.15
C PHE A 53 0.74 -15.83 -8.52
N THR A 54 1.30 -16.81 -9.21
CA THR A 54 1.85 -16.68 -10.57
C THR A 54 0.88 -17.25 -11.61
N ASN A 55 1.10 -16.92 -12.89
CA ASN A 55 0.27 -17.37 -14.01
C ASN A 55 -1.21 -16.94 -13.89
N VAL A 56 -1.47 -15.79 -13.26
CA VAL A 56 -2.81 -15.22 -13.15
C VAL A 56 -3.09 -14.42 -14.42
N THR A 57 -3.98 -14.92 -15.27
CA THR A 57 -4.39 -14.20 -16.48
C THR A 57 -5.10 -12.90 -16.12
N HIS A 58 -5.03 -11.91 -17.01
CA HIS A 58 -5.72 -10.63 -16.82
C HIS A 58 -7.22 -10.81 -16.54
N GLU A 59 -7.90 -11.67 -17.29
CA GLU A 59 -9.33 -11.96 -17.07
C GLU A 59 -9.62 -12.54 -15.67
N THR A 60 -8.74 -13.43 -15.20
CA THR A 60 -8.84 -13.99 -13.85
C THR A 60 -8.60 -12.92 -12.80
N ALA A 61 -7.57 -12.09 -12.99
CA ALA A 61 -7.28 -10.97 -12.09
C ALA A 61 -8.44 -9.99 -12.03
N GLU A 62 -9.02 -9.61 -13.17
CA GLU A 62 -10.23 -8.76 -13.23
C GLU A 62 -11.37 -9.34 -12.41
N ASN A 63 -11.65 -10.63 -12.57
CA ASN A 63 -12.70 -11.30 -11.80
C ASN A 63 -12.41 -11.25 -10.30
N ILE A 64 -11.14 -11.48 -9.90
CA ILE A 64 -10.72 -11.41 -8.50
C ILE A 64 -10.87 -9.99 -7.96
N CYS A 65 -10.39 -8.97 -8.67
CA CYS A 65 -10.48 -7.56 -8.27
C CYS A 65 -11.93 -7.11 -8.00
N HIS A 66 -12.87 -7.50 -8.86
CA HIS A 66 -14.29 -7.14 -8.67
C HIS A 66 -14.95 -7.85 -7.48
N HIS A 67 -14.37 -8.96 -7.01
CA HIS A 67 -14.98 -9.83 -6.01
C HIS A 67 -14.05 -10.12 -4.82
N VAL A 68 -13.05 -9.28 -4.55
CA VAL A 68 -12.07 -9.48 -3.46
C VAL A 68 -12.75 -9.84 -2.14
N ALA A 69 -13.70 -9.02 -1.71
CA ALA A 69 -14.39 -9.20 -0.43
C ALA A 69 -15.16 -10.52 -0.32
N THR A 70 -15.74 -11.02 -1.42
CA THR A 70 -16.55 -12.25 -1.42
C THR A 70 -15.71 -13.50 -1.71
N LEU A 71 -14.63 -13.36 -2.49
CA LEU A 71 -13.74 -14.46 -2.82
C LEU A 71 -12.74 -14.71 -1.71
N ILE A 72 -11.97 -13.69 -1.34
CA ILE A 72 -10.84 -13.80 -0.41
C ILE A 72 -11.06 -13.08 0.90
N GLY A 73 -12.19 -12.38 1.09
CA GLY A 73 -12.59 -11.77 2.36
C GLY A 73 -12.13 -10.33 2.50
N LYS A 74 -12.88 -9.53 3.27
CA LYS A 74 -12.68 -8.07 3.44
C LYS A 74 -11.32 -7.66 4.03
N ALA A 75 -10.70 -8.53 4.82
CA ALA A 75 -9.38 -8.30 5.42
C ALA A 75 -8.25 -8.77 4.48
N SER A 76 -8.39 -8.51 3.18
CA SER A 76 -7.34 -8.75 2.19
C SER A 76 -7.23 -7.54 1.28
N ARG A 77 -6.01 -7.29 0.82
CA ARG A 77 -5.70 -6.34 -0.25
C ARG A 77 -5.00 -7.06 -1.37
N ILE A 78 -5.19 -6.58 -2.59
CA ILE A 78 -4.54 -7.17 -3.76
C ILE A 78 -3.60 -6.19 -4.47
N PHE A 79 -2.57 -6.75 -5.10
CA PHE A 79 -1.79 -6.10 -6.12
C PHE A 79 -1.59 -7.08 -7.28
N TYR A 80 -2.29 -6.84 -8.39
CA TYR A 80 -2.08 -7.50 -9.66
C TYR A 80 -1.13 -6.71 -10.56
N GLU A 81 -0.07 -7.37 -11.02
CA GLU A 81 0.85 -6.87 -12.02
C GLU A 81 0.66 -7.62 -13.35
N ALA A 82 0.23 -6.89 -14.38
CA ALA A 82 -0.06 -7.46 -15.68
C ALA A 82 1.19 -7.85 -16.48
N SER A 83 2.32 -7.15 -16.31
CA SER A 83 3.56 -7.45 -17.04
C SER A 83 4.13 -8.83 -16.71
N SER A 84 3.94 -9.29 -15.46
CA SER A 84 4.45 -10.56 -14.96
C SER A 84 3.35 -11.60 -14.72
N ASN A 85 2.07 -11.27 -14.94
CA ASN A 85 0.91 -12.11 -14.61
C ASN A 85 0.94 -12.62 -13.16
N ARG A 86 1.24 -11.71 -12.23
CA ARG A 86 1.39 -12.02 -10.81
C ARG A 86 0.35 -11.27 -9.99
N LEU A 87 -0.25 -11.98 -9.05
CA LEU A 87 -1.19 -11.44 -8.07
C LEU A 87 -0.60 -11.62 -6.67
N LEU A 88 -0.30 -10.52 -6.01
CA LEU A 88 0.03 -10.49 -4.60
C LEU A 88 -1.26 -10.28 -3.80
N ILE A 89 -1.48 -11.14 -2.80
CA ILE A 89 -2.55 -10.99 -1.82
C ILE A 89 -1.89 -10.67 -0.48
N LYS A 90 -2.26 -9.53 0.09
CA LYS A 90 -1.93 -9.14 1.45
C LYS A 90 -3.06 -9.57 2.38
N LEU A 91 -2.70 -10.13 3.54
CA LEU A 91 -3.63 -10.58 4.57
C LEU A 91 -3.59 -9.60 5.74
N SER A 92 -4.59 -8.72 5.81
CA SER A 92 -4.67 -7.72 6.88
C SER A 92 -5.06 -8.39 8.21
N SER A 93 -4.22 -8.20 9.22
CA SER A 93 -4.51 -8.60 10.59
C SER A 93 -5.34 -7.54 11.33
N ARG A 94 -5.77 -7.83 12.56
CA ARG A 94 -6.46 -6.83 13.39
C ARG A 94 -5.60 -5.57 13.65
N PRO A 95 -4.31 -5.69 14.06
CA PRO A 95 -3.43 -4.53 14.19
C PRO A 95 -3.33 -3.68 12.92
N HIS A 96 -3.35 -4.30 11.74
CA HIS A 96 -3.37 -3.57 10.47
C HIS A 96 -4.60 -2.69 10.31
N GLU A 97 -5.78 -3.30 10.45
CA GLU A 97 -7.05 -2.59 10.28
C GLU A 97 -7.24 -1.51 11.36
N GLU A 98 -6.74 -1.77 12.58
CA GLU A 98 -6.73 -0.78 13.66
C GLU A 98 -5.81 0.40 13.35
N ALA A 99 -4.58 0.15 12.91
CA ALA A 99 -3.63 1.21 12.52
C ALA A 99 -4.18 2.04 11.35
N ALA A 100 -4.69 1.39 10.29
CA ALA A 100 -5.32 2.06 9.17
C ALA A 100 -6.51 2.91 9.62
N GLY A 101 -7.37 2.37 10.50
CA GLY A 101 -8.51 3.10 11.07
C GLY A 101 -8.12 4.30 11.92
N GLN A 102 -7.06 4.21 12.72
CA GLN A 102 -6.58 5.33 13.52
C GLN A 102 -5.97 6.44 12.65
N ILE A 103 -5.14 6.08 11.66
CA ILE A 103 -4.63 7.06 10.69
C ILE A 103 -5.78 7.75 9.95
N SER A 104 -6.78 6.98 9.54
CA SER A 104 -7.98 7.52 8.89
C SER A 104 -8.69 8.56 9.76
N ARG A 105 -8.89 8.23 11.03
CA ARG A 105 -9.49 9.13 12.01
C ARG A 105 -8.66 10.40 12.22
N LEU A 106 -7.34 10.29 12.24
CA LEU A 106 -6.44 11.44 12.39
C LEU A 106 -6.49 12.36 11.17
N ILE A 107 -6.49 11.81 9.97
CA ILE A 107 -6.61 12.59 8.72
C ILE A 107 -7.93 13.38 8.73
N ILE A 108 -9.06 12.72 8.98
CA ILE A 108 -10.38 13.36 8.98
C ILE A 108 -10.44 14.49 10.02
N ARG A 109 -10.03 14.21 11.26
CA ARG A 109 -10.02 15.21 12.34
C ARG A 109 -9.15 16.42 12.01
N GLN A 110 -7.98 16.18 11.43
CA GLN A 110 -7.08 17.26 11.07
C GLN A 110 -7.69 18.12 9.95
N THR A 111 -8.28 17.48 8.94
CA THR A 111 -8.97 18.14 7.84
C THR A 111 -10.17 18.96 8.33
N GLU A 112 -10.98 18.43 9.25
CA GLU A 112 -12.06 19.18 9.92
C GLU A 112 -11.53 20.40 10.67
N SER A 113 -10.43 20.26 11.44
CA SER A 113 -9.83 21.36 12.19
C SER A 113 -9.30 22.49 11.29
N MET A 114 -9.00 22.17 10.04
CA MET A 114 -8.56 23.12 9.01
C MET A 114 -9.73 23.78 8.27
N GLY A 115 -10.99 23.45 8.61
CA GLY A 115 -12.17 23.92 7.89
C GLY A 115 -12.34 23.27 6.50
N LEU A 116 -11.71 22.10 6.29
CA LEU A 116 -11.69 21.38 5.02
C LEU A 116 -12.46 20.06 5.09
N GLY A 117 -13.34 19.87 6.09
CA GLY A 117 -14.05 18.60 6.34
C GLY A 117 -14.74 18.00 5.12
N ASP A 118 -15.36 18.86 4.30
CA ASP A 118 -16.06 18.46 3.07
C ASP A 118 -15.15 18.49 1.82
N ALA A 119 -13.86 18.84 1.96
CA ALA A 119 -12.96 18.94 0.82
C ALA A 119 -12.31 17.58 0.47
N LEU A 120 -12.31 16.62 1.40
CA LEU A 120 -11.60 15.35 1.27
C LEU A 120 -12.51 14.18 1.66
N SER A 121 -12.85 13.32 0.70
CA SER A 121 -13.65 12.13 0.94
C SER A 121 -12.76 10.88 1.07
N SER A 122 -13.15 9.96 1.95
CA SER A 122 -12.55 8.63 2.01
C SER A 122 -13.03 7.77 0.84
N THR A 123 -12.09 7.22 0.06
CA THR A 123 -12.35 6.25 -1.02
C THR A 123 -12.06 4.81 -0.58
N GLY A 124 -11.71 4.62 0.71
CA GLY A 124 -11.50 3.30 1.30
C GLY A 124 -10.37 2.53 0.63
N SER A 125 -10.59 1.22 0.42
CA SER A 125 -9.61 0.30 -0.18
C SER A 125 -9.94 -0.04 -1.64
N ALA A 126 -10.62 0.85 -2.36
CA ALA A 126 -11.01 0.60 -3.75
C ALA A 126 -9.78 0.29 -4.63
N THR A 127 -9.90 -0.69 -5.53
CA THR A 127 -8.82 -1.03 -6.46
C THR A 127 -8.56 0.13 -7.42
N VAL A 128 -7.32 0.62 -7.43
CA VAL A 128 -6.83 1.62 -8.38
C VAL A 128 -6.11 0.91 -9.52
N ARG A 129 -6.37 1.36 -10.76
CA ARG A 129 -5.83 0.75 -11.98
C ARG A 129 -4.75 1.60 -12.62
N GLU A 130 -3.75 0.95 -13.20
CA GLU A 130 -2.81 1.54 -14.16
C GLU A 130 -2.67 0.56 -15.33
N GLY A 131 -3.27 0.91 -16.47
CA GLY A 131 -3.43 -0.03 -17.58
C GLY A 131 -4.16 -1.30 -17.13
N ARG A 132 -3.50 -2.45 -17.28
CA ARG A 132 -4.01 -3.78 -16.90
C ARG A 132 -3.65 -4.19 -15.47
N SER A 133 -2.77 -3.43 -14.80
CA SER A 133 -2.40 -3.68 -13.41
C SER A 133 -3.42 -3.04 -12.46
N GLY A 134 -3.53 -3.56 -11.25
CA GLY A 134 -4.46 -3.04 -10.24
C GLY A 134 -3.94 -3.25 -8.83
N LYS A 135 -4.13 -2.27 -7.96
CA LYS A 135 -3.69 -2.32 -6.56
C LYS A 135 -4.73 -1.72 -5.63
N GLU A 136 -4.91 -2.33 -4.46
CA GLU A 136 -5.74 -1.80 -3.39
C GLU A 136 -4.88 -1.15 -2.29
N PRO A 137 -5.19 0.09 -1.88
CA PRO A 137 -4.58 0.69 -0.69
C PRO A 137 -5.22 0.12 0.58
N ASP A 138 -4.57 0.28 1.74
CA ASP A 138 -5.24 -0.02 3.02
C ASP A 138 -6.33 1.01 3.33
N SER A 139 -6.07 2.29 3.02
CA SER A 139 -7.09 3.33 2.92
C SER A 139 -6.66 4.43 1.94
N SER A 140 -7.60 5.18 1.38
CA SER A 140 -7.33 6.23 0.43
C SER A 140 -8.33 7.37 0.51
N TYR A 141 -7.91 8.54 0.02
CA TYR A 141 -8.64 9.78 0.11
C TYR A 141 -8.50 10.59 -1.18
N MET A 142 -9.60 11.20 -1.60
CA MET A 142 -9.65 12.03 -2.80
C MET A 142 -10.31 13.36 -2.50
N LEU A 143 -9.86 14.42 -3.18
CA LEU A 143 -10.53 15.71 -3.13
C LEU A 143 -11.91 15.62 -3.79
N GLU A 144 -12.93 16.25 -3.20
CA GLU A 144 -14.27 16.29 -3.81
C GLU A 144 -14.29 17.07 -5.12
N ASN A 145 -13.50 18.15 -5.19
CA ASN A 145 -13.42 19.03 -6.35
C ASN A 145 -11.98 19.09 -6.88
N PRO A 146 -11.51 18.03 -7.58
CA PRO A 146 -10.15 18.01 -8.11
C PRO A 146 -9.96 19.03 -9.25
N PRO A 147 -8.74 19.55 -9.46
CA PRO A 147 -8.42 20.40 -10.61
C PRO A 147 -8.73 19.71 -11.94
N ALA A 148 -9.13 20.51 -12.94
CA ALA A 148 -9.37 20.01 -14.28
C ALA A 148 -8.12 19.31 -14.86
N GLY A 149 -8.33 18.17 -15.52
CA GLY A 149 -7.26 17.36 -16.10
C GLY A 149 -6.65 16.30 -15.16
N ARG A 150 -7.06 16.26 -13.88
CA ARG A 150 -6.67 15.18 -12.95
C ARG A 150 -7.33 13.86 -13.35
N ARG A 151 -6.60 12.74 -13.25
CA ARG A 151 -7.15 11.40 -13.47
C ARG A 151 -7.97 10.96 -12.24
N GLY A 152 -9.28 10.83 -12.41
CA GLY A 152 -10.21 10.49 -11.33
C GLY A 152 -10.06 9.09 -10.73
N GLN A 153 -9.21 8.22 -11.30
CA GLN A 153 -8.94 6.89 -10.73
C GLN A 153 -7.92 6.92 -9.58
N TRP A 154 -7.07 7.95 -9.51
CA TRP A 154 -5.97 8.01 -8.55
C TRP A 154 -6.33 8.87 -7.33
N PRO A 155 -6.24 8.34 -6.10
CA PRO A 155 -6.45 9.12 -4.88
C PRO A 155 -5.38 10.20 -4.70
N ASN A 156 -5.67 11.20 -3.86
CA ASN A 156 -4.72 12.25 -3.47
C ASN A 156 -3.78 11.75 -2.38
N VAL A 157 -4.34 11.02 -1.41
CA VAL A 157 -3.62 10.43 -0.28
C VAL A 157 -3.91 8.94 -0.23
N VAL A 158 -2.86 8.14 -0.05
CA VAL A 158 -2.97 6.70 0.23
C VAL A 158 -2.31 6.39 1.55
N VAL A 159 -2.82 5.37 2.24
CA VAL A 159 -2.21 4.80 3.43
C VAL A 159 -1.88 3.34 3.14
N GLU A 160 -0.65 2.96 3.45
CA GLU A 160 -0.16 1.59 3.43
C GLU A 160 0.31 1.24 4.85
N VAL A 161 -0.13 0.09 5.35
CA VAL A 161 0.20 -0.41 6.68
C VAL A 161 0.88 -1.75 6.51
N GLY A 162 1.98 -2.01 7.20
CA GLY A 162 2.69 -3.27 7.08
C GLY A 162 3.47 -3.59 8.34
N TYR A 163 3.60 -4.89 8.62
CA TYR A 163 4.60 -5.32 9.56
C TYR A 163 6.02 -5.07 9.06
N SER A 164 6.91 -4.75 9.99
CA SER A 164 8.34 -4.64 9.77
C SER A 164 9.08 -5.31 10.92
N SER A 165 10.12 -6.08 10.61
CA SER A 165 11.00 -6.67 11.63
C SER A 165 12.02 -5.66 12.15
N SER A 166 12.32 -4.61 11.39
CA SER A 166 13.17 -3.50 11.80
C SER A 166 12.41 -2.18 11.67
N ASP A 167 13.08 -1.06 11.91
CA ASP A 167 12.51 0.26 11.69
C ASP A 167 12.31 0.62 10.20
N PHE A 168 12.54 -0.33 9.26
CA PHE A 168 12.42 -0.10 7.83
C PHE A 168 11.94 -1.34 7.05
N SER A 169 10.92 -1.16 6.20
CA SER A 169 10.43 -2.17 5.26
C SER A 169 10.61 -1.72 3.81
N VAL A 170 11.46 -2.46 3.08
CA VAL A 170 11.69 -2.22 1.64
C VAL A 170 10.41 -2.45 0.84
N LYS A 171 9.59 -3.43 1.24
CA LYS A 171 8.31 -3.73 0.61
C LYS A 171 7.35 -2.55 0.69
N LEU A 172 7.20 -1.96 1.88
CA LEU A 172 6.33 -0.82 2.08
C LEU A 172 6.83 0.44 1.37
N SER A 173 8.14 0.64 1.33
CA SER A 173 8.77 1.72 0.54
C SER A 173 8.48 1.55 -0.94
N THR A 174 8.55 0.32 -1.45
CA THR A 174 8.21 0.00 -2.84
C THR A 174 6.73 0.20 -3.12
N ASP A 175 5.86 -0.10 -2.14
CA ASP A 175 4.43 0.16 -2.26
C ASP A 175 4.13 1.66 -2.39
N ALA A 176 4.75 2.48 -1.54
CA ALA A 176 4.64 3.94 -1.63
C ALA A 176 5.18 4.48 -2.95
N ALA A 177 6.34 3.99 -3.39
CA ALA A 177 6.93 4.37 -4.67
C ALA A 177 6.01 4.03 -5.85
N TRP A 178 5.37 2.86 -5.83
CA TRP A 178 4.41 2.47 -6.88
C TRP A 178 3.26 3.49 -7.00
N TRP A 179 2.70 3.93 -5.87
CA TRP A 179 1.63 4.93 -5.86
C TRP A 179 2.10 6.27 -6.42
N ILE A 180 3.23 6.77 -5.96
CA ILE A 180 3.76 8.09 -6.38
C ILE A 180 4.17 8.08 -7.86
N VAL A 181 4.89 7.04 -8.30
CA VAL A 181 5.44 6.96 -9.67
C VAL A 181 4.35 6.64 -10.69
N SER A 182 3.51 5.63 -10.44
CA SER A 182 2.48 5.19 -11.40
C SER A 182 1.39 6.26 -11.59
N SER A 183 1.09 7.00 -10.52
CA SER A 183 0.11 8.09 -10.57
C SER A 183 0.63 9.37 -11.24
N ARG A 184 1.92 9.44 -11.61
CA ARG A 184 2.52 10.59 -12.31
C ARG A 184 2.18 11.95 -11.68
N GLY A 185 2.14 11.98 -10.34
CA GLY A 185 1.83 13.18 -9.55
C GLY A 185 0.37 13.32 -9.13
N ASP A 186 -0.54 12.42 -9.52
CA ASP A 186 -1.91 12.42 -9.00
C ASP A 186 -1.94 12.01 -7.52
N VAL A 187 -1.22 10.97 -7.11
CA VAL A 187 -1.01 10.67 -5.68
C VAL A 187 0.03 11.65 -5.15
N GLN A 188 -0.39 12.53 -4.25
CA GLN A 188 0.45 13.60 -3.70
C GLN A 188 1.20 13.15 -2.46
N LEU A 189 0.59 12.24 -1.69
CA LEU A 189 1.12 11.71 -0.44
C LEU A 189 0.78 10.22 -0.29
N ALA A 190 1.80 9.40 -0.03
CA ALA A 190 1.64 8.07 0.52
C ALA A 190 2.12 8.06 1.97
N ILE A 191 1.23 7.66 2.89
CA ILE A 191 1.53 7.51 4.32
C ILE A 191 1.78 6.03 4.56
N VAL A 192 2.98 5.71 5.01
CA VAL A 192 3.38 4.33 5.30
C VAL A 192 3.46 4.15 6.80
N VAL A 193 2.75 3.15 7.32
CA VAL A 193 2.76 2.78 8.73
C VAL A 193 3.46 1.44 8.89
N HIS A 194 4.62 1.46 9.53
CA HIS A 194 5.36 0.26 9.91
C HIS A 194 4.92 -0.16 11.30
N ILE A 195 4.35 -1.35 11.43
CA ILE A 195 4.04 -1.98 12.71
C ILE A 195 5.22 -2.86 13.10
N SER A 196 5.89 -2.54 14.20
CA SER A 196 7.02 -3.35 14.65
C SER A 196 6.53 -4.73 15.10
N ARG A 197 7.21 -5.79 14.61
CA ARG A 197 7.00 -7.17 15.10
C ARG A 197 7.75 -7.43 16.42
N GLU A 198 8.79 -6.66 16.71
CA GLU A 198 9.72 -6.91 17.81
C GLU A 198 9.43 -6.05 19.05
N GLN A 199 8.89 -4.85 18.84
CA GLN A 199 8.72 -3.83 19.87
C GLN A 199 7.32 -3.20 19.76
N PRO A 200 6.74 -2.69 20.87
CA PRO A 200 5.39 -2.14 20.89
C PRO A 200 5.34 -0.70 20.35
N HIS A 201 5.86 -0.46 19.14
CA HIS A 201 5.83 0.85 18.48
C HIS A 201 5.37 0.75 17.01
N ILE A 202 4.97 1.90 16.48
CA ILE A 202 4.74 2.11 15.05
C ILE A 202 5.65 3.23 14.56
N LEU A 203 6.07 3.14 13.31
CA LEU A 203 6.75 4.23 12.61
C LEU A 203 5.86 4.69 11.46
N ILE A 204 5.83 6.00 11.25
CA ILE A 204 5.06 6.61 10.17
C ILE A 204 6.04 7.34 9.25
N GLU A 205 6.07 6.91 8.00
CA GLU A 205 6.84 7.55 6.94
C GLU A 205 5.90 8.27 5.98
N LEU A 206 6.33 9.42 5.49
CA LEU A 206 5.58 10.26 4.55
C LEU A 206 6.34 10.34 3.22
N TRP A 207 5.70 9.86 2.16
CA TRP A 207 6.24 9.84 0.81
C TRP A 207 5.48 10.84 -0.06
N GLY A 208 6.12 11.94 -0.44
CA GLY A 208 5.51 13.01 -1.23
C GLY A 208 6.06 13.12 -2.65
N ALA A 209 5.19 13.45 -3.62
CA ALA A 209 5.60 13.74 -5.00
C ALA A 209 6.31 15.10 -5.15
N THR A 210 6.21 15.95 -4.14
CA THR A 210 6.94 17.22 -3.99
C THR A 210 7.50 17.23 -2.57
N ILE A 211 8.65 17.87 -2.34
CA ILE A 211 9.13 18.15 -0.99
C ILE A 211 7.97 18.79 -0.25
N LEU A 212 7.40 18.07 0.74
CA LEU A 212 6.42 18.63 1.66
C LEU A 212 7.06 19.92 2.15
N ARG A 213 6.56 21.08 1.70
CA ARG A 213 7.01 22.37 2.22
C ARG A 213 6.68 22.29 3.69
N LEU A 214 7.68 21.97 4.50
CA LEU A 214 7.51 21.71 5.93
C LEU A 214 6.81 22.94 6.49
N TYR A 215 5.52 22.80 6.73
CA TYR A 215 4.76 23.78 7.47
C TYR A 215 5.29 23.66 8.89
N ARG A 216 6.20 24.56 9.26
CA ARG A 216 6.78 24.63 10.59
C ARG A 216 5.66 25.12 11.51
N PRO A 217 5.08 24.26 12.37
CA PRO A 217 4.10 24.74 13.32
C PRO A 217 4.82 25.74 14.23
N ARG A 218 4.22 26.90 14.50
CA ARG A 218 4.62 27.70 15.66
C ARG A 218 4.13 26.96 16.90
N GLY A 219 4.91 25.98 17.35
CA GLY A 219 4.59 25.16 18.50
C GLY A 219 5.77 24.25 18.82
N THR A 220 6.32 24.39 20.02
CA THR A 220 7.47 23.65 20.52
C THR A 220 7.09 22.18 20.75
N GLY A 221 7.29 21.36 19.71
CA GLY A 221 7.33 19.91 19.81
C GLY A 221 8.51 19.44 18.98
N VAL A 222 9.52 18.86 19.64
CA VAL A 222 10.69 18.30 18.95
C VAL A 222 10.23 17.06 18.18
N PHE A 223 10.08 17.21 16.87
CA PHE A 223 10.07 16.08 15.94
C PHE A 223 11.52 15.86 15.51
N GLU A 224 12.14 14.79 16.00
CA GLU A 224 13.45 14.38 15.54
C GLU A 224 13.28 13.63 14.22
N SER A 225 13.42 14.35 13.10
CA SER A 225 13.46 13.76 11.78
C SER A 225 14.80 13.04 11.62
N SER A 226 14.84 11.73 11.75
CA SER A 226 15.97 10.96 11.25
C SER A 226 15.73 10.59 9.79
N HIS A 227 16.74 10.89 8.96
CA HIS A 227 16.90 10.48 7.56
C HIS A 227 16.11 11.22 6.47
N SER A 228 16.74 12.27 5.94
CA SER A 228 16.49 12.75 4.58
C SER A 228 16.96 11.70 3.55
N PRO A 229 16.17 11.33 2.53
CA PRO A 229 16.70 10.55 1.42
C PRO A 229 17.61 11.44 0.56
N LYS A 230 18.92 11.17 0.60
CA LYS A 230 19.87 11.72 -0.38
C LYS A 230 19.63 11.02 -1.72
N CYS A 231 18.76 11.58 -2.54
CA CYS A 231 18.74 11.26 -3.96
C CYS A 231 19.82 12.13 -4.63
N GLN A 232 21.05 11.60 -4.77
CA GLN A 232 22.05 12.17 -5.67
C GLN A 232 22.02 11.41 -6.98
N TYR A 233 21.36 11.97 -7.99
CA TYR A 233 21.63 11.61 -9.38
C TYR A 233 22.83 12.44 -9.84
N SER A 234 23.97 11.80 -10.04
CA SER A 234 25.06 12.35 -10.84
C SER A 234 24.66 12.24 -12.31
N ALA A 235 24.36 13.37 -12.95
CA ALA A 235 24.45 13.49 -14.39
C ALA A 235 25.94 13.57 -14.76
N SER A 236 26.37 12.73 -15.69
CA SER A 236 27.61 12.96 -16.43
C SER A 236 27.29 12.89 -17.92
N GLU A 237 27.79 13.90 -18.61
CA GLU A 237 27.73 14.19 -20.05
C GLU A 237 28.24 13.05 -20.93
#